data_AF-A0A1F9SLK7-F1
#
_entry.id   AF-A0A1F9SLK7-F1
#
_cell.length_a   1.000
_cell.length_b   1.000
_cell.length_c   1.000
_cell.angle_alpha   90.00
_cell.angle_beta   90.00
_cell.angle_gamma   90.00
#
_symmetry.space_group_name_H-M   'P 1'
#
loop_
_entity.id
_entity.type
_entity.pdbx_description
1 polymer ?
#
loop_
_entity_poly.entity_id
_entity_poly.type
_entity_poly.pdbx_seq_one_letter_code
_entity_poly.pdbx_strand_id
1 'polypeptide(L)'
;MRNVLFLLVLAALPCSAQEKMRVKSEESLFLDLQKTGLGSLTEFDEKKKFLETIKLEKQKVMSKMLDSVYENAFEYYRQGNYEDAKDLAAKILSIDPNYQDAQMLLEASNQLRGAGRAGMSEKLMIEDRFKTALSYYNEGRIVEAHKKMEEVVKLSPNNIKAKYWLSKMKDDLKDYYSQKGMEEYNKRDLKSALDDYYNALLIRPRDAGTVEWITRIEGELRSQRANDKLKEALEFYARGRLRDAYEGLQRALEIQPGDSKANKLLAEVRLEIESGYLASGKKLYGARRYTEAIGEWDKAKPYTANMGYLNKLISRAREQMKAEADDKKRRADEAARRAKAEEEAQAREEAARKKAEEEAARKGVAVEDVVKKPKGISEENRLAAQQHYLEGLKYFQNSNYEKARDEWTIARQLDPSSPDTAAGLKRIEQILSGGQ
;
A
#
# COMPACT_ATOMS: atom_id res chain seq x y z
N MET A 1 70.98 62.30 13.73
CA MET A 1 69.70 62.82 13.23
C MET A 1 68.56 62.19 14.01
N ARG A 2 67.54 63.01 14.29
CA ARG A 2 66.37 62.85 15.16
C ARG A 2 65.63 61.50 15.15
N ASN A 3 65.20 61.11 16.36
CA ASN A 3 63.97 60.35 16.65
C ASN A 3 62.74 61.02 16.03
N VAL A 4 61.83 60.21 15.44
CA VAL A 4 60.39 60.49 15.39
C VAL A 4 59.61 59.18 15.58
N LEU A 5 58.71 59.21 16.57
CA LEU A 5 57.62 58.30 16.90
C LEU A 5 56.72 58.01 15.68
N PHE A 6 56.20 56.79 15.57
CA PHE A 6 54.76 56.64 15.27
C PHE A 6 54.18 55.39 15.93
N LEU A 7 53.05 55.62 16.61
CA LEU A 7 52.18 54.65 17.25
C LEU A 7 51.67 53.60 16.27
N LEU A 8 51.57 52.35 16.73
CA LEU A 8 50.59 51.42 16.19
C LEU A 8 49.74 50.85 17.33
N VAL A 9 48.47 51.21 17.23
CA VAL A 9 47.36 51.01 18.17
C VAL A 9 46.96 49.53 18.20
N LEU A 10 46.65 49.05 19.41
CA LEU A 10 45.95 47.79 19.67
C LEU A 10 44.67 47.68 18.83
N ALA A 11 44.57 46.65 18.01
CA ALA A 11 43.29 46.05 17.65
C ALA A 11 43.27 44.62 18.20
N ALA A 12 42.49 44.44 19.26
CA ALA A 12 42.14 43.13 19.79
C ALA A 12 41.40 42.34 18.71
N LEU A 13 42.05 41.32 18.15
CA LEU A 13 41.37 40.31 17.37
C LEU A 13 40.67 39.36 18.35
N PRO A 14 39.33 39.21 18.29
CA PRO A 14 38.66 38.20 19.08
C PRO A 14 39.15 36.83 18.65
N CYS A 15 39.56 36.05 19.65
CA CYS A 15 39.81 34.63 19.58
C CYS A 15 38.70 33.99 18.74
N SER A 16 39.04 33.55 17.53
CA SER A 16 38.15 32.71 16.74
C SER A 16 37.93 31.44 17.55
N ALA A 17 36.71 31.32 18.05
CA ALA A 17 36.22 30.13 18.70
C ALA A 17 36.58 28.93 17.81
N GLN A 18 37.40 28.02 18.34
CA GLN A 18 37.37 26.64 17.90
C GLN A 18 35.92 26.18 18.03
N GLU A 19 35.20 26.13 16.90
CA GLU A 19 34.03 25.29 16.75
C GLU A 19 34.52 23.85 16.94
N LYS A 20 34.57 23.44 18.21
CA LYS A 20 34.50 22.03 18.58
C LYS A 20 33.26 21.51 17.86
N MET A 21 33.45 20.66 16.84
CA MET A 21 32.38 19.85 16.28
C MET A 21 31.66 19.19 17.46
N ARG A 22 30.51 19.72 17.83
CA ARG A 22 29.63 19.06 18.80
C ARG A 22 29.17 17.80 18.10
N VAL A 23 29.63 16.65 18.60
CA VAL A 23 29.05 15.36 18.29
C VAL A 23 27.55 15.51 18.58
N LYS A 24 26.74 15.51 17.52
CA LYS A 24 25.28 15.58 17.63
C LYS A 24 24.85 14.37 18.47
N SER A 25 24.16 14.61 19.58
CA SER A 25 23.65 13.52 20.41
C SER A 25 22.65 12.68 19.60
N GLU A 26 22.51 11.40 19.95
CA GLU A 26 21.60 10.46 19.29
C GLU A 26 20.17 11.02 19.17
N GLU A 27 19.72 11.74 20.20
CA GLU A 27 18.42 12.43 20.25
C GLU A 27 18.27 13.53 19.18
N SER A 28 19.35 14.24 18.86
CA SER A 28 19.34 15.33 17.87
C SER A 28 19.30 14.81 16.43
N LEU A 29 19.88 13.63 16.17
CA LEU A 29 19.81 12.97 14.86
C LEU A 29 18.44 12.32 14.64
N PHE A 30 17.83 11.81 15.70
CA PHE A 30 16.48 11.23 15.68
C PHE A 30 15.41 12.28 15.31
N LEU A 31 15.55 13.51 15.82
CA LEU A 31 14.62 14.61 15.59
C LEU A 31 14.63 15.16 14.16
N ASP A 32 15.77 15.09 13.46
CA ASP A 32 15.89 15.53 12.06
C ASP A 32 15.25 14.52 11.08
N LEU A 33 15.25 13.23 11.42
CA LEU A 33 14.66 12.16 10.60
C LEU A 33 13.13 12.05 10.74
N GLN A 34 12.55 12.46 11.87
CA GLN A 34 11.09 12.56 12.01
C GLN A 34 10.51 13.64 11.07
N LYS A 35 11.32 14.62 10.65
CA LYS A 35 10.94 15.67 9.68
C LYS A 35 11.07 15.24 8.22
N THR A 36 11.71 14.12 7.90
CA THR A 36 11.89 13.64 6.51
C THR A 36 10.78 12.73 6.00
N GLY A 37 9.66 12.60 6.74
CA GLY A 37 8.40 12.11 6.17
C GLY A 37 8.33 10.60 5.91
N LEU A 38 9.05 9.77 6.67
CA LEU A 38 8.83 8.32 6.68
C LEU A 38 7.94 7.92 7.86
N GLY A 39 6.64 8.12 7.69
CA GLY A 39 5.62 7.51 8.53
C GLY A 39 5.23 6.14 7.99
N SER A 40 5.30 5.12 8.86
CA SER A 40 4.80 3.74 8.72
C SER A 40 5.76 2.62 8.27
N LEU A 41 6.85 2.42 9.00
CA LEU A 41 7.48 1.09 9.12
C LEU A 41 7.81 0.80 10.60
N THR A 42 7.66 -0.46 10.99
CA THR A 42 7.73 -0.92 12.38
C THR A 42 9.09 -0.64 13.02
N GLU A 43 9.07 -0.07 14.22
CA GLU A 43 10.20 0.36 15.07
C GLU A 43 11.36 -0.65 15.19
N PHE A 44 11.11 -1.94 14.92
CA PHE A 44 12.09 -3.02 14.93
C PHE A 44 13.00 -3.05 13.69
N ASP A 45 12.46 -2.85 12.48
CA ASP A 45 13.26 -2.89 11.24
C ASP A 45 14.15 -1.66 11.10
N GLU A 46 13.71 -0.52 11.63
CA GLU A 46 14.50 0.71 11.71
C GLU A 46 15.65 0.57 12.70
N LYS A 47 15.40 -0.01 13.88
CA LYS A 47 16.46 -0.34 14.86
C LYS A 47 17.50 -1.30 14.28
N LYS A 48 17.07 -2.32 13.52
CA LYS A 48 17.98 -3.25 12.85
C LYS A 48 18.84 -2.55 11.80
N LYS A 49 18.23 -1.75 10.91
CA LYS A 49 18.94 -0.95 9.89
C LYS A 49 19.89 0.07 10.54
N PHE A 50 19.50 0.67 11.65
CA PHE A 50 20.33 1.61 12.41
C PHE A 50 21.55 0.92 13.04
N LEU A 51 21.37 -0.24 13.69
CA LEU A 51 22.47 -1.04 14.24
C LEU A 51 23.42 -1.53 13.15
N GLU A 52 22.89 -1.95 11.99
CA GLU A 52 23.71 -2.28 10.81
C GLU A 52 24.49 -1.06 10.32
N THR A 53 23.87 0.12 10.29
CA THR A 53 24.53 1.38 9.88
C THR A 53 25.64 1.78 10.85
N ILE A 54 25.40 1.71 12.17
CA ILE A 54 26.43 1.98 13.19
C ILE A 54 27.57 0.97 13.07
N LYS A 55 27.26 -0.31 12.90
CA LYS A 55 28.28 -1.35 12.73
C LYS A 55 29.13 -1.06 11.49
N LEU A 56 28.51 -0.68 10.37
CA LEU A 56 29.20 -0.30 9.14
C LEU A 56 30.06 0.95 9.32
N GLU A 57 29.55 2.00 9.95
CA GLU A 57 30.33 3.22 10.22
C GLU A 57 31.50 2.96 11.18
N LYS A 58 31.28 2.15 12.23
CA LYS A 58 32.36 1.72 13.13
C LYS A 58 33.43 0.93 12.37
N GLN A 59 33.03 0.01 11.49
CA GLN A 59 33.95 -0.73 10.63
C GLN A 59 34.71 0.20 9.67
N LYS A 60 34.04 1.20 9.07
CA LYS A 60 34.71 2.19 8.21
C LYS A 60 35.73 3.04 8.96
N VAL A 61 35.37 3.55 10.13
CA VAL A 61 36.29 4.35 10.96
C VAL A 61 37.48 3.50 11.41
N MET A 62 37.24 2.25 11.82
CA MET A 62 38.28 1.31 12.17
C MET A 62 39.18 0.98 10.98
N SER A 63 38.62 0.71 9.79
CA SER A 63 39.38 0.49 8.55
C SER A 63 40.29 1.67 8.25
N LYS A 64 39.78 2.90 8.27
CA LYS A 64 40.59 4.11 8.04
C LYS A 64 41.71 4.28 9.06
N MET A 65 41.44 3.96 10.33
CA MET A 65 42.47 3.98 11.36
C MET A 65 43.56 2.94 11.05
N LEU A 66 43.17 1.71 10.73
CA LEU A 66 44.12 0.64 10.40
C LEU A 66 44.94 0.98 9.16
N ASP A 67 44.34 1.60 8.14
CA ASP A 67 45.05 2.07 6.94
C ASP A 67 46.14 3.10 7.30
N SER A 68 45.83 4.05 8.18
CA SER A 68 46.84 5.02 8.66
C SER A 68 47.95 4.36 9.48
N VAL A 69 47.63 3.37 10.32
CA VAL A 69 48.65 2.61 11.08
C VAL A 69 49.50 1.77 10.12
N TYR A 70 48.91 1.22 9.07
CA TYR A 70 49.60 0.47 8.03
C TYR A 70 50.56 1.35 7.24
N GLU A 71 50.14 2.56 6.84
CA GLU A 71 51.02 3.53 6.17
C GLU A 71 52.27 3.82 7.00
N ASN A 72 52.11 4.06 8.30
CA ASN A 72 53.25 4.25 9.22
C ASN A 72 54.15 3.01 9.27
N ALA A 73 53.57 1.81 9.39
CA ALA A 73 54.34 0.55 9.38
C ALA A 73 55.13 0.39 8.08
N PHE A 74 54.52 0.76 6.94
CA PHE A 74 55.15 0.70 5.63
C PHE A 74 56.28 1.74 5.48
N GLU A 75 56.16 2.91 6.09
CA GLU A 75 57.25 3.88 6.15
C GLU A 75 58.46 3.35 6.92
N TYR A 76 58.25 2.72 8.08
CA TYR A 76 59.33 2.04 8.81
C TYR A 76 60.02 0.97 7.98
N TYR A 77 59.24 0.17 7.24
CA TYR A 77 59.76 -0.82 6.30
C TYR A 77 60.62 -0.18 5.22
N ARG A 78 60.16 0.92 4.60
CA ARG A 78 60.92 1.65 3.56
C ARG A 78 62.20 2.29 4.09
N GLN A 79 62.24 2.63 5.38
CA GLN A 79 63.44 3.15 6.05
C GLN A 79 64.43 2.03 6.43
N GLY A 80 64.05 0.76 6.27
CA GLY A 80 64.85 -0.39 6.67
C GLY A 80 64.70 -0.77 8.16
N ASN A 81 63.81 -0.11 8.89
CA ASN A 81 63.49 -0.39 10.29
C ASN A 81 62.48 -1.55 10.36
N TYR A 82 62.94 -2.76 10.03
CA TYR A 82 62.06 -3.93 9.90
C TYR A 82 61.44 -4.40 11.23
N GLU A 83 62.08 -4.14 12.37
CA GLU A 83 61.50 -4.50 13.68
C GLU A 83 60.30 -3.62 14.05
N ASP A 84 60.41 -2.30 13.86
CA ASP A 84 59.30 -1.38 14.12
C ASP A 84 58.13 -1.64 13.15
N ALA A 85 58.44 -1.92 11.87
CA ALA A 85 57.45 -2.29 10.86
C ALA A 85 56.70 -3.57 11.23
N LYS A 86 57.43 -4.59 11.71
CA LYS A 86 56.89 -5.87 12.18
C LYS A 86 55.98 -5.68 13.39
N ASP A 87 56.41 -4.90 14.38
CA ASP A 87 55.62 -4.68 15.60
C ASP A 87 54.32 -3.91 15.31
N LEU A 88 54.34 -2.93 14.41
CA LEU A 88 53.13 -2.23 13.97
C LEU A 88 52.23 -3.13 13.13
N ALA A 89 52.78 -3.94 12.22
CA ALA A 89 52.01 -4.91 11.45
C ALA A 89 51.33 -5.97 12.35
N ALA A 90 52.02 -6.45 13.39
CA ALA A 90 51.45 -7.37 14.36
C ALA A 90 50.30 -6.74 15.17
N LYS A 91 50.39 -5.43 15.49
CA LYS A 91 49.30 -4.69 16.13
C LYS A 91 48.08 -4.53 15.23
N ILE A 92 48.28 -4.33 13.92
CA ILE A 92 47.15 -4.29 12.97
C ILE A 92 46.44 -5.64 12.94
N LEU A 93 47.21 -6.74 12.86
CA LEU A 93 46.66 -8.10 12.80
C LEU A 93 45.99 -8.56 14.11
N SER A 94 46.33 -7.97 15.27
CA SER A 94 45.63 -8.26 16.52
C SER A 94 44.24 -7.60 16.59
N ILE A 95 44.02 -6.54 15.81
CA ILE A 95 42.73 -5.84 15.69
C ILE A 95 41.90 -6.43 14.55
N ASP A 96 42.52 -6.62 13.39
CA ASP A 96 41.92 -7.27 12.23
C ASP A 96 42.83 -8.40 11.71
N PRO A 97 42.57 -9.65 12.12
CA PRO A 97 43.32 -10.82 11.65
C PRO A 97 43.27 -11.04 10.14
N ASN A 98 42.30 -10.44 9.43
CA ASN A 98 42.11 -10.60 7.99
C ASN A 98 42.73 -9.46 7.17
N TYR A 99 43.47 -8.54 7.81
CA TYR A 99 44.11 -7.41 7.13
C TYR A 99 45.32 -7.88 6.30
N GLN A 100 45.07 -8.23 5.04
CA GLN A 100 46.04 -8.89 4.15
C GLN A 100 47.34 -8.10 3.96
N ASP A 101 47.26 -6.77 3.88
CA ASP A 101 48.42 -5.92 3.62
C ASP A 101 49.40 -5.91 4.81
N ALA A 102 48.88 -5.94 6.04
CA ALA A 102 49.69 -6.04 7.26
C ALA A 102 50.30 -7.44 7.41
N GLN A 103 49.58 -8.51 7.01
CA GLN A 103 50.15 -9.85 6.98
C GLN A 103 51.33 -9.93 6.02
N MET A 104 51.17 -9.40 4.81
CA MET A 104 52.24 -9.32 3.81
C MET A 104 53.44 -8.52 4.35
N LEU A 105 53.20 -7.36 4.96
CA LEU A 105 54.25 -6.52 5.52
C LEU A 105 54.98 -7.22 6.67
N LEU A 106 54.26 -7.93 7.54
CA LEU A 106 54.83 -8.71 8.63
C LEU A 106 55.75 -9.82 8.12
N GLU A 107 55.32 -10.57 7.11
CA GLU A 107 56.13 -11.61 6.47
C GLU A 107 57.40 -11.04 5.83
N ALA A 108 57.27 -9.96 5.06
CA ALA A 108 58.40 -9.29 4.42
C ALA A 108 59.40 -8.75 5.46
N SER A 109 58.91 -8.13 6.54
CA SER A 109 59.74 -7.56 7.62
C SER A 109 60.48 -8.66 8.38
N ASN A 110 59.84 -9.80 8.64
CA ASN A 110 60.50 -10.95 9.27
C ASN A 110 61.59 -11.56 8.38
N GLN A 111 61.40 -11.62 7.06
CA GLN A 111 62.37 -12.16 6.12
C GLN A 111 63.62 -11.27 5.98
N LEU A 112 63.48 -9.97 6.21
CA LEU A 112 64.57 -8.98 6.12
C LEU A 112 65.24 -8.65 7.45
N ARG A 113 64.72 -9.19 8.57
CA ARG A 113 65.29 -8.98 9.91
C ARG A 113 66.73 -9.51 9.99
N GLY A 114 67.64 -8.66 10.48
CA GLY A 114 69.05 -9.03 10.69
C GLY A 114 69.88 -9.12 9.41
N ALA A 115 69.33 -8.70 8.26
CA ALA A 115 70.06 -8.66 7.00
C ALA A 115 71.13 -7.55 7.02
N GLY A 116 72.41 -7.92 6.97
CA GLY A 116 73.54 -6.96 7.01
C GLY A 116 73.58 -5.95 5.85
N ARG A 117 72.83 -6.18 4.77
CA ARG A 117 72.58 -5.22 3.68
C ARG A 117 71.09 -5.18 3.36
N ALA A 118 70.33 -4.43 4.15
CA ALA A 118 68.87 -4.26 4.04
C ALA A 118 68.40 -4.04 2.58
N GLY A 119 68.91 -3.02 1.89
CA GLY A 119 68.47 -2.70 0.52
C GLY A 119 68.84 -3.74 -0.56
N MET A 120 69.87 -4.56 -0.36
CA MET A 120 70.18 -5.67 -1.29
C MET A 120 69.27 -6.87 -1.03
N SER A 121 69.03 -7.17 0.25
CA SER A 121 68.21 -8.30 0.68
C SER A 121 66.74 -8.08 0.32
N GLU A 122 66.26 -6.83 0.45
CA GLU A 122 64.95 -6.41 -0.02
C GLU A 122 64.81 -6.63 -1.53
N LYS A 123 65.76 -6.12 -2.34
CA LYS A 123 65.73 -6.31 -3.80
C LYS A 123 65.68 -7.78 -4.19
N LEU A 124 66.49 -8.63 -3.53
CA LEU A 124 66.54 -10.06 -3.81
C LEU A 124 65.21 -10.74 -3.46
N MET A 125 64.62 -10.41 -2.30
CA MET A 125 63.30 -10.91 -1.89
C MET A 125 62.21 -10.49 -2.87
N ILE A 126 62.19 -9.22 -3.30
CA ILE A 126 61.22 -8.72 -4.28
C ILE A 126 61.39 -9.43 -5.63
N GLU A 127 62.62 -9.67 -6.06
CA GLU A 127 62.90 -10.40 -7.31
C GLU A 127 62.47 -11.87 -7.23
N ASP A 128 62.67 -12.53 -6.09
CA ASP A 128 62.22 -13.90 -5.86
C ASP A 128 60.68 -14.02 -5.88
N ARG A 129 59.97 -13.11 -5.19
CA ARG A 129 58.50 -13.03 -5.24
C ARG A 129 58.00 -12.75 -6.65
N PHE A 130 58.69 -11.87 -7.40
CA PHE A 130 58.39 -11.58 -8.79
C PHE A 130 58.56 -12.82 -9.69
N LYS A 131 59.66 -13.57 -9.54
CA LYS A 131 59.88 -14.83 -10.28
C LYS A 131 58.83 -15.87 -9.95
N THR A 132 58.46 -16.00 -8.68
CA THR A 132 57.41 -16.91 -8.22
C THR A 132 56.06 -16.57 -8.86
N ALA A 133 55.68 -15.30 -8.91
CA ALA A 133 54.46 -14.85 -9.57
C ALA A 133 54.46 -15.19 -11.08
N LEU A 134 55.60 -15.05 -11.75
CA LEU A 134 55.74 -15.46 -13.15
C LEU A 134 55.70 -16.97 -13.35
N SER A 135 56.20 -17.77 -12.40
CA SER A 135 56.05 -19.24 -12.44
C SER A 135 54.59 -19.63 -12.42
N TYR A 136 53.81 -19.11 -11.46
CA TYR A 136 52.37 -19.37 -11.40
C TYR A 136 51.64 -18.94 -12.67
N TYR A 137 52.04 -17.82 -13.26
CA TYR A 137 51.47 -17.35 -14.52
C TYR A 137 51.76 -18.31 -15.67
N ASN A 138 52.99 -18.81 -15.79
CA ASN A 138 53.39 -19.79 -16.81
C ASN A 138 52.71 -21.16 -16.60
N GLU A 139 52.38 -21.50 -15.36
CA GLU A 139 51.59 -22.69 -15.00
C GLU A 139 50.08 -22.52 -15.28
N GLY A 140 49.63 -21.34 -15.70
CA GLY A 140 48.21 -21.04 -15.94
C GLY A 140 47.40 -20.75 -14.67
N ARG A 141 48.05 -20.66 -13.51
CA ARG A 141 47.43 -20.35 -12.21
C ARG A 141 47.27 -18.83 -12.05
N ILE A 142 46.40 -18.25 -12.87
CA ILE A 142 46.27 -16.79 -13.03
C ILE A 142 45.83 -16.09 -11.73
N VAL A 143 44.96 -16.72 -10.93
CA VAL A 143 44.48 -16.14 -9.67
C VAL A 143 45.62 -15.98 -8.67
N GLU A 144 46.41 -17.04 -8.47
CA GLU A 144 47.57 -17.01 -7.58
C GLU A 144 48.69 -16.13 -8.12
N ALA A 145 48.92 -16.15 -9.43
CA ALA A 145 49.88 -15.27 -10.09
C ALA A 145 49.54 -13.79 -9.88
N HIS A 146 48.29 -13.39 -10.10
CA HIS A 146 47.83 -12.02 -9.87
C HIS A 146 48.04 -11.63 -8.41
N LYS A 147 47.61 -12.47 -7.45
CA LYS A 147 47.78 -12.19 -6.02
C LYS A 147 49.25 -11.99 -5.64
N LYS A 148 50.15 -12.85 -6.12
CA LYS A 148 51.59 -12.73 -5.84
C LYS A 148 52.23 -11.53 -6.53
N MET A 149 51.81 -11.19 -7.74
CA MET A 149 52.29 -9.99 -8.42
C MET A 149 51.78 -8.70 -7.76
N GLU A 150 50.57 -8.72 -7.20
CA GLU A 150 50.02 -7.62 -6.42
C GLU A 150 50.85 -7.36 -5.16
N GLU A 151 51.25 -8.41 -4.43
CA GLU A 151 52.19 -8.30 -3.30
C GLU A 151 53.49 -7.58 -3.71
N VAL A 152 54.06 -7.95 -4.86
CA VAL A 152 55.29 -7.34 -5.39
C VAL A 152 55.11 -5.85 -5.68
N VAL A 153 53.98 -5.45 -6.28
CA VAL A 153 53.69 -4.05 -6.58
C VAL A 153 53.43 -3.24 -5.31
N LYS A 154 52.77 -3.83 -4.30
CA LYS A 154 52.54 -3.17 -3.00
C LYS A 154 53.85 -2.95 -2.24
N LEU A 155 54.72 -3.96 -2.18
CA LEU A 155 56.02 -3.86 -1.51
C LEU A 155 57.03 -3.00 -2.28
N SER A 156 56.95 -2.98 -3.61
CA SER A 156 57.82 -2.16 -4.47
C SER A 156 57.01 -1.32 -5.48
N PRO A 157 56.39 -0.22 -5.04
CA PRO A 157 55.56 0.63 -5.90
C PRO A 157 56.30 1.27 -7.08
N ASN A 158 57.63 1.32 -7.04
CA ASN A 158 58.45 1.88 -8.12
C ASN A 158 58.89 0.84 -9.16
N ASN A 159 58.55 -0.44 -8.97
CA ASN A 159 58.90 -1.50 -9.92
C ASN A 159 58.01 -1.45 -11.17
N ILE A 160 58.50 -0.80 -12.22
CA ILE A 160 57.80 -0.65 -13.51
C ILE A 160 57.48 -2.02 -14.13
N LYS A 161 58.40 -3.01 -14.03
CA LYS A 161 58.18 -4.36 -14.55
C LYS A 161 57.03 -5.05 -13.84
N ALA A 162 56.98 -4.97 -12.51
CA ALA A 162 55.89 -5.55 -11.73
C ALA A 162 54.54 -4.91 -12.05
N LYS A 163 54.49 -3.58 -12.23
CA LYS A 163 53.26 -2.89 -12.66
C LYS A 163 52.77 -3.35 -14.04
N TYR A 164 53.69 -3.48 -15.00
CA TYR A 164 53.37 -3.98 -16.33
C TYR A 164 52.77 -5.39 -16.26
N TRP A 165 53.44 -6.31 -15.57
CA TRP A 165 52.95 -7.68 -15.43
C TRP A 165 51.65 -7.78 -14.63
N LEU A 166 51.48 -6.98 -13.57
CA LEU A 166 50.22 -6.92 -12.83
C LEU A 166 49.08 -6.45 -13.73
N SER A 167 49.30 -5.42 -14.55
CA SER A 167 48.28 -4.94 -15.50
C SER A 167 47.89 -6.03 -16.50
N LYS A 168 48.87 -6.77 -17.02
CA LYS A 168 48.65 -7.89 -17.93
C LYS A 168 47.88 -9.02 -17.24
N MET A 169 48.31 -9.44 -16.05
CA MET A 169 47.63 -10.46 -15.25
C MET A 169 46.20 -10.04 -14.90
N LYS A 170 45.91 -8.75 -14.72
CA LYS A 170 44.54 -8.25 -14.54
C LYS A 170 43.68 -8.45 -15.78
N ASP A 171 44.23 -8.20 -16.97
CA ASP A 171 43.50 -8.47 -18.22
C ASP A 171 43.20 -9.96 -18.37
N ASP A 172 44.21 -10.81 -18.15
CA ASP A 172 44.06 -12.26 -18.24
C ASP A 172 43.14 -12.82 -17.15
N LEU A 173 43.16 -12.26 -15.94
CA LEU A 173 42.28 -12.66 -14.84
C LEU A 173 40.82 -12.28 -15.12
N LYS A 174 40.58 -11.11 -15.72
CA LYS A 174 39.26 -10.70 -16.18
C LYS A 174 38.75 -11.64 -17.27
N ASP A 175 39.61 -12.02 -18.22
CA ASP A 175 39.27 -13.00 -19.27
C ASP A 175 39.00 -14.40 -18.68
N TYR A 176 39.79 -14.85 -17.71
CA TYR A 176 39.57 -16.10 -16.98
C TYR A 176 38.17 -16.16 -16.34
N TYR A 177 37.79 -15.13 -15.58
CA TYR A 177 36.46 -15.07 -14.97
C TYR A 177 35.35 -14.94 -16.02
N SER A 178 35.59 -14.23 -17.11
CA SER A 178 34.61 -14.10 -18.20
C SER A 178 34.37 -15.43 -18.92
N GLN A 179 35.43 -16.23 -19.14
CA GLN A 179 35.34 -17.58 -19.71
C GLN A 179 34.61 -18.53 -18.75
N LYS A 180 34.96 -18.52 -17.47
CA LYS A 180 34.27 -19.33 -16.45
C LYS A 180 32.80 -18.96 -16.32
N GLY A 181 32.48 -17.66 -16.33
CA GLY A 181 31.09 -17.17 -16.38
C GLY A 181 30.33 -17.67 -17.61
N MET A 182 30.98 -17.69 -18.78
CA MET A 182 30.41 -18.25 -20.01
C MET A 182 30.18 -19.78 -19.91
N GLU A 183 31.09 -20.52 -19.29
CA GLU A 183 30.92 -21.96 -19.05
C GLU A 183 29.73 -22.24 -18.14
N GLU A 184 29.59 -21.52 -17.02
CA GLU A 184 28.44 -21.64 -16.12
C GLU A 184 27.13 -21.23 -16.79
N TYR A 185 27.18 -20.19 -17.63
CA TYR A 185 26.03 -19.78 -18.45
C TYR A 185 25.59 -20.89 -19.41
N ASN A 186 26.54 -21.57 -20.07
CA ASN A 186 26.26 -22.71 -20.94
C ASN A 186 25.67 -23.90 -20.18
N LYS A 187 26.05 -24.09 -18.90
CA LYS A 187 25.44 -25.08 -17.99
C LYS A 187 24.06 -24.67 -17.49
N ARG A 188 23.56 -23.49 -17.85
CA ARG A 188 22.31 -22.86 -17.36
C ARG A 188 22.35 -22.45 -15.89
N ASP A 189 23.52 -22.42 -15.26
CA ASP A 189 23.66 -21.83 -13.93
C ASP A 189 23.89 -20.32 -14.05
N LEU A 190 22.78 -19.60 -14.24
CA LEU A 190 22.80 -18.14 -14.40
C LEU A 190 23.33 -17.41 -13.16
N LYS A 191 23.20 -17.98 -11.96
CA LYS A 191 23.67 -17.32 -10.73
C LYS A 191 25.19 -17.39 -10.63
N SER A 192 25.75 -18.60 -10.78
CA SER A 192 27.20 -18.79 -10.76
C SER A 192 27.87 -18.04 -11.92
N ALA A 193 27.24 -18.02 -13.10
CA ALA A 193 27.69 -17.22 -14.23
C ALA A 193 27.76 -15.73 -13.88
N LEU A 194 26.70 -15.20 -13.26
CA LEU A 194 26.62 -13.80 -12.85
C LEU A 194 27.70 -13.44 -11.83
N ASP A 195 27.95 -14.31 -10.85
CA ASP A 195 29.01 -14.13 -9.85
C ASP A 195 30.39 -14.03 -10.49
N ASP A 196 30.69 -14.90 -11.46
CA ASP A 196 31.97 -14.87 -12.19
C ASP A 196 32.10 -13.61 -13.06
N TYR A 197 31.04 -13.14 -13.72
CA TYR A 197 31.09 -11.85 -14.43
C TYR A 197 31.22 -10.65 -13.49
N TYR A 198 30.65 -10.70 -12.28
CA TYR A 198 30.89 -9.67 -11.27
C TYR A 198 32.36 -9.67 -10.80
N ASN A 199 32.98 -10.85 -10.64
CA ASN A 199 34.41 -10.94 -10.37
C ASN A 199 35.23 -10.30 -11.51
N ALA A 200 34.90 -10.57 -12.77
CA ALA A 200 35.53 -9.93 -13.92
C ALA A 200 35.41 -8.39 -13.88
N LEU A 201 34.22 -7.87 -13.52
CA LEU A 201 33.95 -6.43 -13.41
C LEU A 201 34.74 -5.78 -12.26
N LEU A 202 34.95 -6.49 -11.15
CA LEU A 202 35.77 -6.02 -10.04
C LEU A 202 37.24 -5.84 -10.45
N ILE A 203 37.75 -6.71 -11.32
CA ILE A 203 39.13 -6.61 -11.83
C ILE A 203 39.29 -5.44 -12.82
N ARG A 204 38.34 -5.29 -13.76
CA ARG A 204 38.30 -4.16 -14.70
C ARG A 204 36.95 -3.42 -14.60
N PRO A 205 36.86 -2.42 -13.70
CA PRO A 205 35.68 -1.60 -13.60
C PRO A 205 35.42 -0.89 -14.93
N ARG A 206 34.17 -0.92 -15.42
CA ARG A 206 33.71 -0.31 -16.68
C ARG A 206 34.09 -1.07 -17.96
N ASP A 207 34.44 -2.35 -17.88
CA ASP A 207 34.54 -3.18 -19.09
C ASP A 207 33.15 -3.37 -19.73
N ALA A 208 32.96 -2.83 -20.94
CA ALA A 208 31.66 -2.80 -21.60
C ALA A 208 31.14 -4.21 -21.92
N GLY A 209 32.02 -5.14 -22.33
CA GLY A 209 31.65 -6.51 -22.63
C GLY A 209 31.15 -7.27 -21.40
N THR A 210 31.85 -7.12 -20.27
CA THR A 210 31.42 -7.71 -18.98
C THR A 210 30.07 -7.14 -18.53
N VAL A 211 29.87 -5.83 -18.64
CA VAL A 211 28.59 -5.17 -18.29
C VAL A 211 27.44 -5.66 -19.19
N GLU A 212 27.70 -5.86 -20.48
CA GLU A 212 26.69 -6.41 -21.41
C GLU A 212 26.26 -7.83 -21.00
N TRP A 213 27.22 -8.70 -20.67
CA TRP A 213 26.94 -10.05 -20.18
C TRP A 213 26.16 -10.06 -18.87
N ILE A 214 26.56 -9.23 -17.89
CA ILE A 214 25.81 -9.05 -16.64
C ILE A 214 24.37 -8.64 -16.93
N THR A 215 24.18 -7.61 -17.75
CA THR A 215 22.84 -7.08 -18.10
C THR A 215 21.98 -8.16 -18.75
N ARG A 216 22.57 -8.97 -19.64
CA ARG A 216 21.89 -10.10 -20.28
C ARG A 216 21.43 -11.14 -19.27
N ILE A 217 22.35 -11.62 -18.43
CA ILE A 217 22.08 -12.67 -17.45
C ILE A 217 21.07 -12.19 -16.40
N GLU A 218 21.18 -10.96 -15.92
CA GLU A 218 20.20 -10.36 -15.01
C GLU A 218 18.82 -10.24 -15.66
N GLY A 219 18.76 -9.86 -16.94
CA GLY A 219 17.53 -9.83 -17.72
C GLY A 219 16.87 -11.21 -17.82
N GLU A 220 17.66 -12.25 -18.08
CA GLU A 220 17.20 -13.64 -18.10
C GLU A 220 16.71 -14.10 -16.73
N LEU A 221 17.45 -13.83 -15.64
CA LEU A 221 17.04 -14.14 -14.28
C LEU A 221 15.75 -13.42 -13.88
N ARG A 222 15.60 -12.15 -14.27
CA ARG A 222 14.38 -11.38 -14.06
C ARG A 222 13.20 -12.00 -14.81
N SER A 223 13.40 -12.37 -16.06
CA SER A 223 12.40 -13.05 -16.89
C SER A 223 12.00 -14.41 -16.29
N GLN A 224 12.96 -15.22 -15.82
CA GLN A 224 12.68 -16.48 -15.13
C GLN A 224 11.82 -16.26 -13.89
N ARG A 225 12.19 -15.31 -13.02
CA ARG A 225 11.41 -14.98 -11.82
C ARG A 225 9.99 -14.50 -12.17
N ALA A 226 9.86 -13.66 -13.20
CA ALA A 226 8.56 -13.19 -13.67
C ALA A 226 7.71 -14.35 -14.21
N ASN A 227 8.31 -15.25 -15.01
CA ASN A 227 7.65 -16.44 -15.55
C ASN A 227 7.23 -17.41 -14.46
N ASP A 228 8.03 -17.61 -13.42
CA ASP A 228 7.69 -18.45 -12.27
C ASP A 228 6.47 -17.89 -11.52
N LYS A 229 6.44 -16.57 -11.32
CA LYS A 229 5.29 -15.88 -10.70
C LYS A 229 4.05 -15.94 -11.58
N LEU A 230 4.22 -15.79 -12.89
CA LEU A 230 3.14 -15.94 -13.86
C LEU A 230 2.59 -17.37 -13.85
N LYS A 231 3.44 -18.39 -13.77
CA LYS A 231 3.02 -19.79 -13.66
C LYS A 231 2.25 -20.07 -12.38
N GLU A 232 2.73 -19.56 -11.24
CA GLU A 232 2.02 -19.63 -9.97
C GLU A 232 0.62 -18.99 -10.06
N ALA A 233 0.53 -17.81 -10.70
CA ALA A 233 -0.75 -17.14 -10.92
C ALA A 233 -1.69 -17.93 -11.85
N LEU A 234 -1.15 -18.56 -12.90
CA LEU A 234 -1.91 -19.46 -13.78
C LEU A 234 -2.45 -20.68 -13.05
N GLU A 235 -1.71 -21.23 -12.09
CA GLU A 235 -2.20 -22.33 -11.26
C GLU A 235 -3.35 -21.90 -10.35
N PHE A 236 -3.28 -20.70 -9.76
CA PHE A 236 -4.41 -20.14 -9.00
C PHE A 236 -5.63 -19.91 -9.89
N TYR A 237 -5.42 -19.40 -11.10
CA TYR A 237 -6.47 -19.18 -12.08
C TYR A 237 -7.14 -20.49 -12.48
N ALA A 238 -6.36 -21.54 -12.78
CA ALA A 238 -6.88 -22.87 -13.10
C ALA A 238 -7.71 -23.50 -11.96
N ARG A 239 -7.41 -23.15 -10.70
CA ARG A 239 -8.18 -23.57 -9.51
C ARG A 239 -9.39 -22.68 -9.21
N GLY A 240 -9.68 -21.67 -10.04
CA GLY A 240 -10.77 -20.71 -9.81
C GLY A 240 -10.49 -19.69 -8.69
N ARG A 241 -9.27 -19.64 -8.16
CA ARG A 241 -8.86 -18.69 -7.12
C ARG A 241 -8.47 -17.35 -7.76
N LEU A 242 -9.46 -16.63 -8.27
CA LEU A 242 -9.26 -15.43 -9.09
C LEU A 242 -8.50 -14.31 -8.37
N ARG A 243 -8.76 -14.08 -7.07
CA ARG A 243 -8.05 -13.03 -6.31
C ARG A 243 -6.55 -13.31 -6.18
N ASP A 244 -6.19 -14.55 -5.83
CA ASP A 244 -4.79 -14.95 -5.70
C ASP A 244 -4.08 -14.92 -7.05
N ALA A 245 -4.79 -15.30 -8.13
CA ALA A 245 -4.30 -15.16 -9.50
C ALA A 245 -4.04 -13.68 -9.86
N TYR A 246 -4.96 -12.77 -9.51
CA TYR A 246 -4.79 -11.34 -9.73
C TYR A 246 -3.54 -10.79 -9.02
N GLU A 247 -3.36 -11.10 -7.74
CA GLU A 247 -2.17 -10.68 -6.99
C GLU A 247 -0.87 -11.29 -7.54
N GLY A 248 -0.90 -12.57 -7.92
CA GLY A 248 0.24 -13.23 -8.55
C GLY A 248 0.66 -12.58 -9.87
N LEU A 249 -0.32 -12.20 -10.69
CA LEU A 249 -0.11 -11.48 -11.95
C LEU A 249 0.45 -10.07 -11.72
N GLN A 250 -0.03 -9.35 -10.70
CA GLN A 250 0.53 -8.06 -10.34
C GLN A 250 2.01 -8.19 -9.95
N ARG A 251 2.36 -9.17 -9.11
CA ARG A 251 3.76 -9.43 -8.74
C ARG A 251 4.63 -9.81 -9.94
N ALA A 252 4.09 -10.58 -10.89
CA ALA A 252 4.81 -10.88 -12.14
C ALA A 252 5.08 -9.61 -12.97
N LEU A 253 4.10 -8.69 -13.05
CA LEU A 253 4.23 -7.42 -13.75
C LEU A 253 5.08 -6.39 -13.00
N GLU A 254 5.18 -6.45 -11.68
CA GLU A 254 6.15 -5.65 -10.91
C GLU A 254 7.59 -6.02 -11.29
N ILE A 255 7.85 -7.30 -11.56
CA ILE A 255 9.15 -7.79 -12.00
C ILE A 255 9.39 -7.44 -13.48
N GLN A 256 8.37 -7.62 -14.33
CA GLN A 256 8.46 -7.33 -15.77
C GLN A 256 7.22 -6.55 -16.26
N PRO A 257 7.23 -5.21 -16.16
CA PRO A 257 6.07 -4.38 -16.48
C PRO A 257 5.58 -4.49 -17.94
N GLY A 258 6.50 -4.82 -18.86
CA GLY A 258 6.23 -4.95 -20.28
C GLY A 258 5.73 -6.32 -20.73
N ASP A 259 5.45 -7.27 -19.83
CA ASP A 259 4.95 -8.58 -20.24
C ASP A 259 3.51 -8.49 -20.78
N SER A 260 3.39 -8.58 -22.11
CA SER A 260 2.10 -8.54 -22.81
C SER A 260 1.15 -9.68 -22.44
N LYS A 261 1.67 -10.87 -22.09
CA LYS A 261 0.84 -12.04 -21.73
C LYS A 261 0.25 -11.85 -20.35
N ALA A 262 1.10 -11.49 -19.37
CA ALA A 262 0.66 -11.21 -18.01
C ALA A 262 -0.35 -10.05 -17.96
N ASN A 263 -0.14 -8.99 -18.76
CA ASN A 263 -1.08 -7.86 -18.86
C ASN A 263 -2.45 -8.27 -19.42
N LYS A 264 -2.49 -9.07 -20.49
CA LYS A 264 -3.75 -9.58 -21.07
C LYS A 264 -4.50 -10.43 -20.05
N LEU A 265 -3.80 -11.38 -19.43
CA LEU A 265 -4.41 -12.26 -18.45
C LEU A 265 -4.88 -11.50 -17.20
N LEU A 266 -4.12 -10.49 -16.74
CA LEU A 266 -4.55 -9.64 -15.64
C LEU A 266 -5.87 -8.92 -15.97
N ALA A 267 -6.01 -8.41 -17.21
CA ALA A 267 -7.24 -7.76 -17.64
C ALA A 267 -8.43 -8.73 -17.66
N GLU A 268 -8.24 -9.97 -18.14
CA GLU A 268 -9.26 -11.03 -18.14
C GLU A 268 -9.69 -11.39 -16.72
N VAL A 269 -8.73 -11.76 -15.86
CA VAL A 269 -8.98 -12.10 -14.44
C VAL A 269 -9.67 -10.94 -13.72
N ARG A 270 -9.26 -9.70 -13.97
CA ARG A 270 -9.87 -8.51 -13.38
C ARG A 270 -11.34 -8.38 -13.76
N LEU A 271 -11.68 -8.59 -15.03
CA LEU A 271 -13.06 -8.54 -15.52
C LEU A 271 -13.92 -9.67 -14.93
N GLU A 272 -13.36 -10.87 -14.80
CA GLU A 272 -14.08 -12.00 -14.18
C GLU A 272 -14.39 -11.73 -12.70
N ILE A 273 -13.41 -11.21 -11.95
CA ILE A 273 -13.60 -10.80 -10.55
C ILE A 273 -14.68 -9.72 -10.45
N GLU A 274 -14.60 -8.69 -11.28
CA GLU A 274 -15.61 -7.62 -11.32
C GLU A 274 -17.01 -8.19 -11.62
N SER A 275 -17.14 -9.03 -12.65
CA SER A 275 -18.39 -9.67 -13.04
C SER A 275 -19.00 -10.49 -11.90
N GLY A 276 -18.18 -11.26 -11.18
CA GLY A 276 -18.60 -12.05 -10.03
C GLY A 276 -19.24 -11.20 -8.92
N TYR A 277 -18.58 -10.10 -8.53
CA TYR A 277 -19.14 -9.18 -7.53
C TYR A 277 -20.37 -8.43 -8.03
N LEU A 278 -20.38 -8.02 -9.29
CA LEU A 278 -21.53 -7.35 -9.88
C LEU A 278 -22.75 -8.28 -9.88
N ALA A 279 -22.58 -9.55 -10.24
CA ALA A 279 -23.64 -10.56 -10.22
C ALA A 279 -24.13 -10.84 -8.79
N SER A 280 -23.20 -11.03 -7.85
CA SER A 280 -23.50 -11.22 -6.42
C SER A 280 -24.30 -10.04 -5.85
N GLY A 281 -23.82 -8.81 -6.07
CA GLY A 281 -24.48 -7.60 -5.62
C GLY A 281 -25.85 -7.38 -6.29
N LYS A 282 -26.00 -7.70 -7.58
CA LYS A 282 -27.31 -7.65 -8.26
C LYS A 282 -28.31 -8.64 -7.66
N LYS A 283 -27.87 -9.86 -7.31
CA LYS A 283 -28.70 -10.87 -6.64
C LYS A 283 -29.17 -10.39 -5.27
N LEU A 284 -28.27 -9.84 -4.46
CA LEU A 284 -28.58 -9.29 -3.13
C LEU A 284 -29.50 -8.07 -3.22
N TYR A 285 -29.28 -7.21 -4.21
CA TYR A 285 -30.16 -6.07 -4.51
C TYR A 285 -31.58 -6.53 -4.85
N GLY A 286 -31.73 -7.56 -5.69
CA GLY A 286 -33.03 -8.16 -5.99
C GLY A 286 -33.71 -8.76 -4.76
N ALA A 287 -32.94 -9.26 -3.79
CA ALA A 287 -33.43 -9.75 -2.51
C ALA A 287 -33.68 -8.63 -1.46
N ARG A 288 -33.63 -7.35 -1.86
CA ARG A 288 -33.75 -6.16 -0.99
C ARG A 288 -32.70 -6.06 0.13
N ARG A 289 -31.60 -6.80 0.02
CA ARG A 289 -30.45 -6.76 0.95
C ARG A 289 -29.46 -5.69 0.49
N TYR A 290 -29.87 -4.43 0.56
CA TYR A 290 -29.15 -3.31 -0.05
C TYR A 290 -27.75 -3.06 0.53
N THR A 291 -27.58 -3.20 1.84
CA THR A 291 -26.29 -3.02 2.53
C THR A 291 -25.24 -4.02 2.05
N GLU A 292 -25.63 -5.28 1.94
CA GLU A 292 -24.76 -6.35 1.47
C GLU A 292 -24.47 -6.23 -0.03
N ALA A 293 -25.47 -5.83 -0.83
CA ALA A 293 -25.27 -5.53 -2.24
C ALA A 293 -24.22 -4.43 -2.46
N ILE A 294 -24.27 -3.35 -1.68
CA ILE A 294 -23.27 -2.27 -1.71
C ILE A 294 -21.90 -2.82 -1.29
N GLY A 295 -21.83 -3.65 -0.25
CA GLY A 295 -20.57 -4.27 0.18
C GLY A 295 -19.91 -5.13 -0.89
N GLU A 296 -20.69 -5.90 -1.66
CA GLU A 296 -20.17 -6.68 -2.79
C GLU A 296 -19.69 -5.77 -3.93
N TRP A 297 -20.43 -4.72 -4.27
CA TRP A 297 -19.99 -3.73 -5.27
C TRP A 297 -18.77 -2.93 -4.82
N ASP A 298 -18.62 -2.63 -3.53
CA ASP A 298 -17.42 -1.99 -2.99
C ASP A 298 -16.18 -2.87 -3.15
N LYS A 299 -16.31 -4.19 -3.01
CA LYS A 299 -15.22 -5.15 -3.28
C LYS A 299 -14.83 -5.18 -4.77
N ALA A 300 -15.69 -4.77 -5.69
CA ALA A 300 -15.40 -4.68 -7.11
C ALA A 300 -14.54 -3.46 -7.49
N LYS A 301 -14.43 -2.45 -6.61
CA LYS A 301 -13.73 -1.19 -6.88
C LYS A 301 -12.27 -1.35 -7.32
N PRO A 302 -11.42 -2.19 -6.71
CA PRO A 302 -10.03 -2.34 -7.14
C PRO A 302 -9.89 -2.93 -8.55
N TYR A 303 -10.95 -3.58 -9.03
CA TYR A 303 -10.95 -4.35 -10.27
C TYR A 303 -11.71 -3.64 -11.40
N THR A 304 -12.58 -2.66 -11.12
CA THR A 304 -13.41 -2.06 -12.17
C THR A 304 -12.62 -1.17 -13.13
N ALA A 305 -12.88 -1.33 -14.43
CA ALA A 305 -12.47 -0.37 -15.45
C ALA A 305 -13.37 0.87 -15.47
N ASN A 306 -14.62 0.73 -15.03
CA ASN A 306 -15.68 1.72 -15.16
C ASN A 306 -16.29 2.06 -13.80
N MET A 307 -15.57 2.88 -13.04
CA MET A 307 -16.03 3.41 -11.76
C MET A 307 -17.38 4.13 -11.85
N GLY A 308 -17.68 4.77 -12.98
CA GLY A 308 -18.95 5.48 -13.19
C GLY A 308 -20.16 4.55 -13.14
N TYR A 309 -20.08 3.38 -13.77
CA TYR A 309 -21.15 2.38 -13.73
C TYR A 309 -21.34 1.82 -12.30
N LEU A 310 -20.26 1.47 -11.63
CA LEU A 310 -20.29 0.94 -10.26
C LEU A 310 -20.88 1.94 -9.27
N ASN A 311 -20.48 3.21 -9.36
CA ASN A 311 -21.01 4.28 -8.51
C ASN A 311 -22.50 4.51 -8.72
N LYS A 312 -22.99 4.42 -9.97
CA LYS A 312 -24.43 4.52 -10.26
C LYS A 312 -25.23 3.38 -9.61
N LEU A 313 -24.71 2.15 -9.64
CA LEU A 313 -25.35 1.01 -8.97
C LEU A 313 -25.43 1.25 -7.45
N ILE A 314 -24.32 1.65 -6.83
CA ILE A 314 -24.25 1.94 -5.40
C ILE A 314 -25.21 3.08 -5.01
N SER A 315 -25.27 4.17 -5.79
CA SER A 315 -26.20 5.29 -5.54
C SER A 315 -27.65 4.82 -5.57
N ARG A 316 -28.02 4.07 -6.62
CA ARG A 316 -29.38 3.55 -6.76
C ARG A 316 -29.79 2.66 -5.58
N ALA A 317 -28.89 1.80 -5.07
CA ALA A 317 -29.16 1.00 -3.88
C ALA A 317 -29.32 1.82 -2.61
N ARG A 318 -28.53 2.88 -2.44
CA ARG A 318 -28.67 3.79 -1.30
C ARG A 318 -30.00 4.56 -1.35
N GLU A 319 -30.38 5.05 -2.52
CA GLU A 319 -31.66 5.74 -2.74
C GLU A 319 -32.84 4.82 -2.46
N GLN A 320 -32.83 3.60 -3.02
CA GLN A 320 -33.88 2.61 -2.80
C GLN A 320 -33.99 2.21 -1.32
N MET A 321 -32.86 1.99 -0.65
CA MET A 321 -32.82 1.69 0.78
C MET A 321 -33.41 2.82 1.62
N LYS A 322 -33.07 4.07 1.31
CA LYS A 322 -33.60 5.25 2.00
C LYS A 322 -35.11 5.39 1.79
N ALA A 323 -35.57 5.26 0.55
CA ALA A 323 -36.99 5.34 0.22
C ALA A 323 -37.81 4.27 0.96
N GLU A 324 -37.33 3.02 1.02
CA GLU A 324 -38.02 1.94 1.74
C GLU A 324 -38.00 2.14 3.26
N ALA A 325 -36.92 2.67 3.82
CA ALA A 325 -36.84 3.01 5.24
C ALA A 325 -37.81 4.16 5.61
N ASP A 326 -37.87 5.20 4.78
CA ASP A 326 -38.79 6.32 4.95
C ASP A 326 -40.26 5.85 4.83
N ASP A 327 -40.56 4.99 3.86
CA ASP A 327 -41.88 4.37 3.70
C ASP A 327 -42.29 3.52 4.91
N LYS A 328 -41.36 2.72 5.44
CA LYS A 328 -41.60 1.89 6.63
C LYS A 328 -41.85 2.77 7.85
N LYS A 329 -41.07 3.84 8.01
CA LYS A 329 -41.26 4.82 9.09
C LYS A 329 -42.62 5.50 8.99
N ARG A 330 -43.01 6.00 7.80
CA ARG A 330 -44.33 6.60 7.58
C ARG A 330 -45.47 5.63 7.92
N ARG A 331 -45.36 4.37 7.50
CA ARG A 331 -46.35 3.33 7.83
C ARG A 331 -46.41 3.03 9.33
N ALA A 332 -45.28 2.98 10.02
CA ALA A 332 -45.24 2.82 11.47
C ALA A 332 -45.84 4.02 12.21
N ASP A 333 -45.54 5.25 11.76
CA ASP A 333 -46.10 6.48 12.33
C ASP A 333 -47.62 6.57 12.10
N GLU A 334 -48.11 6.14 10.94
CA GLU A 334 -49.54 6.06 10.66
C GLU A 334 -50.24 4.98 11.49
N ALA A 335 -49.65 3.78 11.61
CA ALA A 335 -50.17 2.72 12.48
C ALA A 335 -50.21 3.16 13.95
N ALA A 336 -49.17 3.85 14.44
CA ALA A 336 -49.13 4.40 15.79
C ALA A 336 -50.19 5.49 16.01
N ARG A 337 -50.43 6.35 15.00
CA ARG A 337 -51.52 7.34 15.05
C ARG A 337 -52.90 6.68 15.09
N ARG A 338 -53.11 5.63 14.29
CA ARG A 338 -54.36 4.86 14.31
C ARG A 338 -54.58 4.17 15.66
N ALA A 339 -53.56 3.50 16.20
CA ALA A 339 -53.62 2.88 17.53
C ALA A 339 -53.93 3.90 18.64
N LYS A 340 -53.29 5.08 18.63
CA LYS A 340 -53.60 6.15 19.59
C LYS A 340 -55.03 6.68 19.44
N ALA A 341 -55.52 6.86 18.21
CA ALA A 341 -56.89 7.30 17.96
C ALA A 341 -57.91 6.25 18.42
N GLU A 342 -57.62 4.96 18.25
CA GLU A 342 -58.43 3.84 18.75
C GLU A 342 -58.43 3.80 20.29
N GLU A 343 -57.27 3.94 20.94
CA GLU A 343 -57.17 4.04 22.40
C GLU A 343 -57.93 5.25 22.96
N GLU A 344 -57.80 6.43 22.33
CA GLU A 344 -58.58 7.62 22.71
C GLU A 344 -60.08 7.42 22.51
N ALA A 345 -60.50 6.76 21.44
CA ALA A 345 -61.91 6.45 21.19
C ALA A 345 -62.47 5.50 22.25
N GLN A 346 -61.74 4.43 22.59
CA GLN A 346 -62.11 3.51 23.66
C GLN A 346 -62.19 4.23 25.02
N ALA A 347 -61.22 5.08 25.35
CA ALA A 347 -61.24 5.86 26.59
C ALA A 347 -62.45 6.83 26.65
N ARG A 348 -62.82 7.44 25.52
CA ARG A 348 -64.02 8.29 25.42
C ARG A 348 -65.30 7.48 25.57
N GLU A 349 -65.37 6.29 24.97
CA GLU A 349 -66.51 5.39 25.10
C GLU A 349 -66.68 4.90 26.55
N GLU A 350 -65.60 4.51 27.22
CA GLU A 350 -65.64 4.14 28.63
C GLU A 350 -65.99 5.31 29.55
N ALA A 351 -65.46 6.51 29.28
CA ALA A 351 -65.81 7.71 30.03
C ALA A 351 -67.29 8.09 29.83
N ALA A 352 -67.83 7.92 28.61
CA ALA A 352 -69.25 8.10 28.33
C ALA A 352 -70.11 7.07 29.05
N ARG A 353 -69.69 5.79 29.08
CA ARG A 353 -70.36 4.73 29.83
C ARG A 353 -70.40 5.04 31.33
N LYS A 354 -69.28 5.46 31.93
CA LYS A 354 -69.21 5.86 33.34
C LYS A 354 -70.11 7.06 33.65
N LYS A 355 -70.10 8.09 32.79
CA LYS A 355 -71.00 9.24 32.95
C LYS A 355 -72.49 8.85 32.86
N ALA A 356 -72.84 7.95 31.94
CA ALA A 356 -74.21 7.45 31.81
C ALA A 356 -74.63 6.63 33.05
N GLU A 357 -73.71 5.84 33.62
CA GLU A 357 -73.93 5.08 34.84
C GLU A 357 -74.10 5.99 36.08
N GLU A 358 -73.27 7.03 36.22
CA GLU A 358 -73.41 8.05 37.27
C GLU A 358 -74.71 8.85 37.15
N GLU A 359 -75.14 9.19 35.93
CA GLU A 359 -76.41 9.89 35.69
C GLU A 359 -77.64 8.99 35.98
N ALA A 360 -77.56 7.70 35.64
CA ALA A 360 -78.57 6.71 36.00
C ALA A 360 -78.68 6.53 37.53
N ALA A 361 -77.56 6.49 38.24
CA ALA A 361 -77.52 6.42 39.69
C ALA A 361 -78.12 7.68 40.37
N ARG A 362 -77.96 8.86 39.76
CA ARG A 362 -78.56 10.12 40.24
C ARG A 362 -80.08 10.22 40.06
N LYS A 363 -80.65 9.51 39.06
CA LYS A 363 -82.08 9.58 38.71
C LYS A 363 -82.92 8.40 39.22
N GLY A 364 -82.30 7.36 39.79
CA GLY A 364 -83.02 6.24 40.40
C GLY A 364 -83.81 5.38 39.41
N VAL A 365 -83.30 5.18 38.19
CA VAL A 365 -83.88 4.33 37.14
C VAL A 365 -82.77 3.47 36.50
N ALA A 366 -83.10 2.25 36.09
CA ALA A 366 -82.17 1.31 35.47
C ALA A 366 -81.54 1.86 34.17
N VAL A 367 -80.27 1.47 33.94
CA VAL A 367 -79.33 1.99 32.92
C VAL A 367 -79.82 1.85 31.47
N GLU A 368 -80.86 1.06 31.21
CA GLU A 368 -81.40 0.85 29.86
C GLU A 368 -82.31 2.00 29.36
N ASP A 369 -82.93 2.80 30.24
CA ASP A 369 -83.93 3.81 29.84
C ASP A 369 -83.36 5.21 29.52
N VAL A 370 -82.08 5.46 29.78
CA VAL A 370 -81.44 6.78 29.55
C VAL A 370 -80.70 6.85 28.21
N VAL A 371 -80.52 5.72 27.50
CA VAL A 371 -80.03 5.73 26.11
C VAL A 371 -81.20 6.03 25.17
N LYS A 372 -81.72 7.26 25.21
CA LYS A 372 -82.43 7.82 24.05
C LYS A 372 -81.41 7.98 22.93
N LYS A 373 -81.22 6.90 22.15
CA LYS A 373 -80.60 6.94 20.82
C LYS A 373 -81.20 8.16 20.08
N PRO A 374 -80.40 9.07 19.51
CA PRO A 374 -80.95 10.03 18.56
C PRO A 374 -81.68 9.21 17.51
N LYS A 375 -82.89 9.61 17.11
CA LYS A 375 -83.68 8.94 16.08
C LYS A 375 -82.81 8.80 14.82
N GLY A 376 -82.12 7.66 14.73
CA GLY A 376 -81.46 7.21 13.53
C GLY A 376 -82.56 7.00 12.51
N ILE A 377 -82.35 7.59 11.34
CA ILE A 377 -83.04 7.27 10.10
C ILE A 377 -83.35 5.76 10.09
N SER A 378 -84.64 5.39 9.93
CA SER A 378 -85.08 3.98 9.84
C SER A 378 -84.13 3.21 8.92
N GLU A 379 -83.75 1.97 9.24
CA GLU A 379 -82.91 1.15 8.34
C GLU A 379 -83.47 1.10 6.92
N GLU A 380 -84.80 1.18 6.79
CA GLU A 380 -85.54 1.31 5.54
C GLU A 380 -85.20 2.59 4.77
N ASN A 381 -85.12 3.73 5.46
CA ASN A 381 -84.72 5.01 4.86
C ASN A 381 -83.23 5.04 4.48
N ARG A 382 -82.36 4.33 5.24
CA ARG A 382 -80.93 4.21 4.90
C ARG A 382 -80.72 3.33 3.66
N LEU A 383 -81.46 2.23 3.53
CA LEU A 383 -81.43 1.37 2.35
C LEU A 383 -82.00 2.10 1.13
N ALA A 384 -83.13 2.81 1.29
CA ALA A 384 -83.69 3.64 0.22
C ALA A 384 -82.72 4.75 -0.21
N ALA A 385 -82.05 5.43 0.74
CA ALA A 385 -81.04 6.43 0.43
C ALA A 385 -79.85 5.85 -0.36
N GLN A 386 -79.40 4.63 -0.03
CA GLN A 386 -78.34 3.96 -0.79
C GLN A 386 -78.78 3.59 -2.21
N GLN A 387 -80.03 3.14 -2.40
CA GLN A 387 -80.56 2.83 -3.73
C GLN A 387 -80.60 4.09 -4.61
N HIS A 388 -81.18 5.18 -4.11
CA HIS A 388 -81.21 6.46 -4.83
C HIS A 388 -79.79 7.02 -5.08
N TYR A 389 -78.84 6.80 -4.17
CA TYR A 389 -77.43 7.17 -4.41
C TYR A 389 -76.81 6.40 -5.58
N LEU A 390 -77.01 5.08 -5.64
CA LEU A 390 -76.52 4.23 -6.72
C LEU A 390 -77.18 4.55 -8.06
N GLU A 391 -78.47 4.86 -8.08
CA GLU A 391 -79.17 5.30 -9.30
C GLU A 391 -78.67 6.67 -9.77
N GLY A 392 -78.47 7.63 -8.86
CA GLY A 392 -77.84 8.89 -9.21
C GLY A 392 -76.41 8.73 -9.76
N LEU A 393 -75.64 7.73 -9.28
CA LEU A 393 -74.32 7.40 -9.82
C LEU A 393 -74.40 6.89 -11.27
N LYS A 394 -75.41 6.07 -11.61
CA LYS A 394 -75.66 5.61 -12.98
C LYS A 394 -75.99 6.77 -13.91
N TYR A 395 -76.86 7.69 -13.48
CA TYR A 395 -77.20 8.88 -14.29
C TYR A 395 -76.00 9.83 -14.43
N PHE A 396 -75.18 9.97 -13.39
CA PHE A 396 -73.95 10.76 -13.43
C PHE A 396 -72.93 10.18 -14.42
N GLN A 397 -72.73 8.86 -14.45
CA GLN A 397 -71.87 8.19 -15.43
C GLN A 397 -72.38 8.35 -16.88
N ASN A 398 -73.70 8.39 -17.05
CA ASN A 398 -74.35 8.61 -18.34
C ASN A 398 -74.45 10.10 -18.74
N SER A 399 -73.70 11.00 -18.07
CA SER A 399 -73.70 12.46 -18.28
C SER A 399 -75.07 13.15 -18.12
N ASN A 400 -76.04 12.50 -17.49
CA ASN A 400 -77.35 13.08 -17.22
C ASN A 400 -77.37 13.72 -15.82
N TYR A 401 -76.77 14.90 -15.72
CA TYR A 401 -76.52 15.59 -14.46
C TYR A 401 -77.78 16.10 -13.77
N GLU A 402 -78.83 16.44 -14.52
CA GLU A 402 -80.12 16.88 -13.95
C GLU A 402 -80.81 15.74 -13.21
N LYS A 403 -80.96 14.57 -13.84
CA LYS A 403 -81.54 13.39 -13.18
C LYS A 403 -80.67 12.88 -12.03
N ALA A 404 -79.35 12.93 -12.17
CA ALA A 404 -78.43 12.57 -11.08
C ALA A 404 -78.57 13.52 -9.87
N ARG A 405 -78.84 14.80 -10.09
CA ARG A 405 -79.11 15.77 -9.02
C ARG A 405 -80.39 15.43 -8.27
N ASP A 406 -81.45 15.10 -8.99
CA ASP A 406 -82.76 14.80 -8.40
C ASP A 406 -82.69 13.53 -7.52
N GLU A 407 -82.09 12.46 -8.04
CA GLU A 407 -81.89 11.21 -7.27
C GLU A 407 -81.01 11.41 -6.02
N TRP A 408 -79.92 12.17 -6.12
CA TRP A 408 -79.07 12.47 -4.96
C TRP A 408 -79.71 13.45 -3.97
N THR A 409 -80.66 14.27 -4.41
CA THR A 409 -81.45 15.13 -3.52
C THR A 409 -82.42 14.28 -2.71
N ILE A 410 -83.07 13.29 -3.33
CA ILE A 410 -83.94 12.32 -2.63
C ILE A 410 -83.11 11.50 -1.64
N ALA A 411 -81.94 10.99 -2.05
CA ALA A 411 -81.04 10.26 -1.16
C ALA A 411 -80.62 11.08 0.07
N ARG A 412 -80.40 12.40 -0.10
CA ARG A 412 -80.05 13.32 1.00
C ARG A 412 -81.23 13.67 1.90
N GLN A 413 -82.46 13.70 1.38
CA GLN A 413 -83.66 13.90 2.19
C GLN A 413 -83.93 12.67 3.08
N LEU A 414 -83.65 11.47 2.56
CA LEU A 414 -83.81 10.21 3.28
C LEU A 414 -82.68 9.98 4.30
N ASP A 415 -81.43 10.33 3.95
CA ASP A 415 -80.28 10.31 4.87
C ASP A 415 -79.48 11.63 4.81
N PRO A 416 -79.83 12.61 5.67
CA PRO A 416 -79.08 13.87 5.79
C PRO A 416 -77.66 13.71 6.32
N SER A 417 -77.31 12.56 6.90
CA SER A 417 -76.02 12.29 7.52
C SER A 417 -75.01 11.63 6.58
N SER A 418 -75.39 11.31 5.34
CA SER A 418 -74.49 10.68 4.36
C SER A 418 -73.49 11.69 3.78
N PRO A 419 -72.17 11.52 3.99
CA PRO A 419 -71.16 12.41 3.41
C PRO A 419 -71.04 12.24 1.88
N ASP A 420 -71.38 11.06 1.35
CA ASP A 420 -71.20 10.72 -0.06
C ASP A 420 -72.24 11.41 -0.98
N THR A 421 -73.49 11.52 -0.52
CA THR A 421 -74.56 12.25 -1.25
C THR A 421 -74.29 13.76 -1.25
N ALA A 422 -73.78 14.31 -0.14
CA ALA A 422 -73.41 15.71 -0.04
C ALA A 422 -72.23 16.08 -0.96
N ALA A 423 -71.22 15.23 -1.04
CA ALA A 423 -70.09 15.41 -1.96
C ALA A 423 -70.53 15.29 -3.42
N GLY A 424 -71.42 14.34 -3.74
CA GLY A 424 -71.99 14.16 -5.07
C GLY A 424 -72.77 15.39 -5.57
N LEU A 425 -73.68 15.91 -4.75
CA LEU A 425 -74.46 17.12 -5.09
C LEU A 425 -73.57 18.34 -5.31
N LYS A 426 -72.56 18.55 -4.45
CA LYS A 426 -71.60 19.66 -4.62
C LYS A 426 -70.82 19.54 -5.94
N ARG A 427 -70.49 18.31 -6.36
CA ARG A 427 -69.80 18.06 -7.62
C ARG A 427 -70.69 18.33 -8.84
N ILE A 428 -71.98 17.97 -8.78
CA ILE A 428 -72.95 18.30 -9.84
C ILE A 428 -73.17 19.82 -9.90
N GLU A 429 -73.32 20.49 -8.76
CA GLU A 429 -73.46 21.95 -8.72
C GLU A 429 -72.27 22.64 -9.37
N GLN A 430 -71.03 22.20 -9.11
CA GLN A 430 -69.83 22.75 -9.75
C GLN A 430 -69.80 22.52 -11.27
N ILE A 431 -70.29 21.36 -11.75
CA ILE A 431 -70.35 21.05 -13.18
C ILE A 431 -71.43 21.89 -13.88
N LEU A 432 -72.59 22.08 -13.26
CA LEU A 432 -73.69 22.87 -13.80
C LEU A 432 -73.43 24.39 -13.70
N SER A 433 -72.76 24.86 -12.65
CA SER A 433 -72.39 26.27 -12.48
C SER A 433 -71.15 26.67 -13.27
N GLY A 434 -70.29 25.71 -13.63
CA GLY A 434 -69.10 25.92 -14.47
C GLY A 434 -69.36 25.87 -15.98
N GLY A 435 -70.64 25.76 -16.38
CA GLY A 435 -71.09 25.72 -17.76
C GLY A 435 -71.80 27.00 -18.27
N GLN A 436 -71.69 28.11 -17.53
CA GLN A 436 -72.07 29.46 -18.01
C GLN A 436 -70.84 30.34 -18.20
#